data_AF-A0A9X0A5Z8-F1
#
_entry.id   AF-A0A9X0A5Z8-F1
#
_cell.length_a   1.000
_cell.length_b   1.000
_cell.length_c   1.000
_cell.angle_alpha   90.00
_cell.angle_beta   90.00
_cell.angle_gamma   90.00
#
_symmetry.space_group_name_H-M   'P 1'
#
loop_
_entity.id
_entity.type
_entity.pdbx_description
1 polymer ?
#
loop_
_entity_poly.entity_id
_entity_poly.type
_entity_poly.pdbx_seq_one_letter_code
_entity_poly.pdbx_strand_id
1 'polypeptide(L)'
;MSSRPSSAAKRPSSSAATNGGRKSVGSSHKSSSSMEKPPSGKTKNVAQGLLSKEEEYMRLNAELEERTASLIKEAEEVMPFLFISLRDNTEARLMLFILA
;
A
#
# COMPACT_ATOMS: atom_id res chain seq x y z
N MET A 1 3.29 -36.40 -9.19
CA MET A 1 2.79 -35.58 -8.05
C MET A 1 4.00 -34.89 -7.45
N SER A 2 4.17 -33.59 -7.69
CA SER A 2 5.37 -32.84 -7.32
C SER A 2 5.20 -32.20 -5.94
N SER A 3 6.07 -32.58 -5.01
CA SER A 3 6.03 -32.19 -3.59
C SER A 3 6.49 -30.73 -3.41
N ARG A 4 5.65 -29.90 -2.77
CA ARG A 4 5.98 -28.52 -2.40
C ARG A 4 6.96 -28.49 -1.22
N PRO A 5 8.09 -27.76 -1.26
CA PRO A 5 8.91 -27.55 -0.08
C PRO A 5 8.27 -26.52 0.87
N SER A 6 8.04 -26.95 2.11
CA SER A 6 7.57 -26.13 3.23
C SER A 6 8.64 -25.10 3.64
N SER A 7 8.46 -23.84 3.25
CA SER A 7 9.31 -22.74 3.70
C SER A 7 8.70 -22.07 4.93
N ALA A 8 8.88 -22.69 6.09
CA ALA A 8 8.67 -22.05 7.38
C ALA A 8 9.80 -21.04 7.64
N ALA A 9 9.65 -19.82 7.15
CA ALA A 9 10.56 -18.71 7.44
C ALA A 9 10.43 -18.33 8.92
N LYS A 10 11.35 -18.85 9.75
CA LYS A 10 11.54 -18.41 11.14
C LYS A 10 12.00 -16.94 11.12
N ARG A 11 11.18 -16.03 11.64
CA ARG A 11 11.54 -14.62 11.82
C ARG A 11 12.61 -14.52 12.92
N PRO A 12 13.74 -13.83 12.70
CA PRO A 12 14.72 -13.63 13.76
C PRO A 12 14.20 -12.63 14.81
N SER A 13 14.23 -13.05 16.07
CA SER A 13 14.02 -12.19 17.24
C SER A 13 15.31 -11.45 17.56
N SER A 14 15.47 -10.21 17.08
CA SER A 14 16.59 -9.35 17.46
C SER A 14 16.28 -8.65 18.79
N SER A 15 16.54 -9.35 19.89
CA SER A 15 16.80 -8.76 21.20
C SER A 15 18.31 -8.82 21.46
N ALA A 16 19.00 -7.68 21.37
CA ALA A 16 20.16 -7.27 22.21
C ALA A 16 21.10 -6.29 21.48
N ALA A 17 21.21 -5.07 22.02
CA ALA A 17 22.40 -4.21 22.09
C ALA A 17 21.99 -2.99 22.94
N THR A 18 22.01 -3.06 24.27
CA THR A 18 23.14 -2.74 25.17
C THR A 18 23.90 -1.44 24.83
N ASN A 19 23.92 -0.56 25.84
CA ASN A 19 24.89 0.51 26.11
C ASN A 19 24.85 1.82 25.32
N GLY A 20 24.27 2.84 25.95
CA GLY A 20 24.55 4.24 25.61
C GLY A 20 23.77 5.25 26.45
N GLY A 21 24.14 5.46 27.72
CA GLY A 21 23.52 6.55 28.50
C GLY A 21 23.92 6.57 29.98
N ARG A 22 25.17 6.95 30.27
CA ARG A 22 25.58 7.39 31.63
C ARG A 22 24.77 8.65 31.97
N LYS A 23 24.15 8.74 33.15
CA LYS A 23 24.60 9.56 34.30
C LYS A 23 23.72 9.28 35.53
N SER A 24 24.38 9.15 36.67
CA SER A 24 23.87 8.92 38.02
C SER A 24 23.24 10.16 38.66
N VAL A 25 22.16 10.00 39.43
CA VAL A 25 22.00 10.54 40.80
C VAL A 25 20.97 9.65 41.52
N GLY A 26 21.27 9.21 42.74
CA GLY A 26 20.56 8.11 43.39
C GLY A 26 19.18 8.42 43.98
N SER A 27 18.49 7.35 44.33
CA SER A 27 17.58 7.31 45.48
C SER A 27 17.26 5.85 45.80
N SER A 28 17.69 5.42 46.97
CA SER A 28 17.39 4.13 47.57
C SER A 28 15.95 4.12 48.08
N HIS A 29 15.04 3.41 47.40
CA HIS A 29 13.75 3.02 47.97
C HIS A 29 13.37 1.57 47.62
N LYS A 30 13.67 0.70 48.57
CA LYS A 30 12.76 -0.25 49.24
C LYS A 30 11.58 -0.83 48.45
N SER A 31 11.72 -2.12 48.13
CA SER A 31 10.72 -3.20 48.18
C SER A 31 9.23 -2.88 48.00
N SER A 32 8.65 -3.34 46.88
CA SER A 32 7.52 -4.29 46.82
C SER A 32 6.97 -4.24 45.39
N SER A 33 7.39 -5.17 44.53
CA SER A 33 6.80 -5.33 43.20
C SER A 33 5.40 -5.94 43.35
N SER A 34 4.42 -5.10 43.70
CA SER A 34 3.03 -5.32 43.30
C SER A 34 3.07 -5.54 41.80
N MET A 35 2.68 -6.73 41.33
CA MET A 35 2.31 -6.93 39.95
C MET A 35 1.04 -6.12 39.70
N GLU A 36 1.20 -4.80 39.52
CA GLU A 36 0.19 -3.95 38.91
C GLU A 36 -0.05 -4.53 37.51
N LYS A 37 -1.14 -5.28 37.36
CA LYS A 37 -1.62 -5.73 36.06
C LYS A 37 -1.72 -4.48 35.16
N PRO A 38 -1.17 -4.52 33.94
CA PRO A 38 -1.25 -3.38 33.04
C PRO A 38 -2.73 -3.00 32.87
N PRO A 39 -3.07 -1.70 32.85
CA PRO A 39 -4.45 -1.28 32.69
C PRO A 39 -5.00 -1.89 31.40
N SER A 40 -5.90 -2.86 31.55
CA SER A 40 -6.60 -3.47 30.43
C SER A 40 -7.47 -2.39 29.80
N GLY A 41 -6.93 -1.76 28.76
CA GLY A 41 -7.60 -0.71 28.00
C GLY A 41 -8.94 -1.25 27.50
N LYS A 42 -10.00 -0.48 27.72
CA LYS A 42 -11.36 -0.79 27.27
C LYS A 42 -11.38 -0.89 25.74
N THR A 43 -11.20 -2.08 25.19
CA THR A 43 -11.23 -2.38 23.74
C THR A 43 -12.65 -2.53 23.19
N LYS A 44 -13.67 -1.97 23.86
CA LYS A 44 -15.08 -2.31 23.58
C LYS A 44 -15.56 -1.95 22.17
N ASN A 45 -14.83 -1.14 21.40
CA ASN A 45 -15.29 -0.68 20.07
C ASN A 45 -14.26 -0.80 18.94
N VAL A 46 -13.10 -1.47 19.18
CA VAL A 46 -12.05 -1.56 18.15
C VAL A 46 -12.50 -2.42 16.96
N ALA A 47 -13.15 -3.55 17.22
CA ALA A 47 -13.65 -4.45 16.18
C ALA A 47 -14.71 -3.78 15.28
N GLN A 48 -15.61 -2.99 15.88
CA GLN A 48 -16.64 -2.27 15.14
C GLN A 48 -16.06 -1.14 14.28
N GLY A 49 -15.03 -0.43 14.78
CA GLY A 49 -14.31 0.57 14.00
C GLY A 49 -13.47 -0.02 12.86
N LEU A 50 -13.03 -1.27 12.98
CA LEU A 50 -12.35 -1.99 11.91
C LEU A 50 -13.32 -2.43 10.81
N LEU A 51 -14.47 -2.98 11.17
CA LEU A 51 -15.53 -3.38 10.24
C LEU A 51 -16.04 -2.19 9.40
N SER A 52 -16.25 -1.02 10.04
CA SER A 52 -16.67 0.19 9.32
C SER A 52 -15.62 0.67 8.31
N LYS A 53 -14.34 0.51 8.61
CA LYS A 53 -13.25 0.88 7.69
C LYS A 53 -13.09 -0.11 6.55
N GLU A 54 -13.31 -1.39 6.82
CA GLU A 54 -13.31 -2.43 5.79
C GLU A 54 -14.41 -2.18 4.76
N GLU A 55 -15.62 -1.83 5.20
CA GLU A 55 -16.72 -1.47 4.30
C GLU A 55 -16.40 -0.22 3.46
N GLU A 56 -15.86 0.82 4.08
CA GLU A 56 -15.44 2.05 3.38
C GLU A 56 -14.36 1.76 2.35
N TYR A 57 -13.37 0.93 2.70
CA TYR A 57 -12.31 0.50 1.79
C TYR A 57 -12.88 -0.27 0.59
N MET A 58 -13.80 -1.20 0.83
CA MET A 58 -14.45 -1.95 -0.25
C MET A 58 -15.20 -1.03 -1.21
N ARG A 59 -15.94 -0.04 -0.68
CA ARG A 59 -16.68 0.94 -1.50
C ARG A 59 -15.73 1.77 -2.35
N LEU A 60 -14.66 2.27 -1.74
CA LEU A 60 -13.65 3.07 -2.45
C LEU A 60 -12.93 2.25 -3.53
N ASN A 61 -12.62 0.98 -3.25
CA ASN A 61 -11.99 0.11 -4.22
C ASN A 61 -12.89 -0.15 -5.43
N ALA A 62 -14.19 -0.36 -5.21
CA ALA A 62 -15.16 -0.51 -6.30
C ALA A 62 -15.25 0.76 -7.16
N GLU A 63 -15.29 1.95 -6.55
CA GLU A 63 -15.29 3.22 -7.27
C GLU A 63 -14.00 3.43 -8.07
N LEU A 64 -12.84 3.04 -7.51
CA LEU A 64 -11.56 3.10 -8.20
C LEU A 64 -11.54 2.18 -9.42
N GLU A 65 -12.05 0.96 -9.31
CA GLU A 65 -12.14 0.01 -10.41
C GLU A 65 -13.05 0.55 -11.53
N GLU A 66 -14.21 1.13 -11.18
CA GLU A 66 -15.13 1.76 -12.14
C GLU A 66 -14.49 2.94 -12.89
N ARG A 67 -13.83 3.85 -12.17
CA ARG A 67 -13.13 4.99 -12.77
C ARG A 67 -11.98 4.54 -13.67
N THR A 68 -11.24 3.52 -13.25
CA THR A 68 -10.14 2.97 -14.04
C THR A 68 -10.65 2.35 -15.34
N ALA A 69 -11.72 1.57 -15.27
CA ALA A 69 -12.35 0.99 -16.47
C ALA A 69 -12.84 2.08 -17.44
N SER A 70 -13.43 3.15 -16.91
CA SER A 70 -13.90 4.28 -17.72
C SER A 70 -12.76 5.00 -18.42
N LEU A 71 -11.66 5.28 -17.72
CA LEU A 71 -10.48 5.94 -18.29
C LEU A 71 -9.79 5.09 -19.37
N ILE A 72 -9.69 3.78 -19.15
CA ILE A 72 -9.13 2.86 -20.15
C ILE A 72 -9.97 2.91 -21.43
N LYS A 73 -11.30 2.85 -21.29
CA LYS A 73 -12.21 2.90 -22.43
C LYS A 73 -12.06 4.20 -23.22
N GLU A 74 -11.98 5.34 -22.55
CA GLU A 74 -11.75 6.64 -23.20
C GLU A 74 -10.42 6.66 -23.97
N ALA A 75 -9.34 6.13 -23.36
CA ALA A 75 -8.04 6.05 -24.02
C ALA A 75 -8.08 5.14 -25.26
N GLU A 76 -8.76 3.99 -25.18
CA GLU A 76 -8.96 3.06 -26.31
C GLU A 76 -9.79 3.68 -27.44
N GLU A 77 -10.73 4.56 -27.13
CA GLU A 77 -11.49 5.29 -28.14
C GLU A 77 -10.64 6.35 -28.84
N VAL A 78 -9.82 7.11 -28.10
CA VAL A 78 -9.06 8.26 -28.65
C VAL A 78 -7.78 7.84 -29.38
N MET A 79 -7.06 6.83 -28.87
CA MET A 79 -5.75 6.40 -29.40
C MET A 79 -5.77 6.01 -30.89
N PRO A 80 -6.76 5.24 -31.40
CA PRO A 80 -6.84 4.89 -32.81
C PRO A 80 -7.02 6.10 -33.71
N PHE A 81 -7.87 7.07 -33.32
CA PHE A 81 -8.08 8.29 -34.11
C PHE A 81 -6.82 9.15 -34.17
N LEU A 82 -6.10 9.27 -33.05
CA LEU A 82 -4.82 9.98 -33.03
C LEU A 82 -3.80 9.29 -33.94
N PHE A 83 -3.71 7.96 -33.90
CA PHE A 83 -2.78 7.21 -34.74
C PHE A 83 -3.06 7.37 -36.23
N ILE A 84 -4.33 7.27 -36.65
CA ILE A 84 -4.74 7.47 -38.04
C ILE A 84 -4.46 8.90 -38.48
N SER A 85 -4.85 9.89 -37.67
CA SER A 85 -4.66 11.31 -38.00
C SER A 85 -3.18 11.68 -38.15
N LEU A 86 -2.31 11.11 -37.31
CA LEU A 86 -0.85 11.31 -37.43
C LEU A 86 -0.30 10.67 -38.70
N ARG A 87 -0.75 9.44 -39.03
CA ARG A 87 -0.34 8.75 -40.26
C ARG A 87 -0.75 9.56 -41.49
N ASP A 88 -2.00 9.98 -41.57
CA ASP A 88 -2.51 10.74 -42.71
C ASP A 88 -1.77 12.08 -42.86
N ASN A 89 -1.44 12.74 -41.74
CA ASN A 89 -0.63 13.96 -41.77
C ASN A 89 0.79 13.71 -42.32
N THR A 90 1.42 12.60 -41.94
CA THR A 90 2.75 12.25 -42.46
C THR A 90 2.71 11.90 -43.95
N GLU A 91 1.70 11.16 -44.42
CA GLU A 91 1.53 10.84 -45.84
C GLU A 91 1.27 12.10 -46.67
N ALA A 92 0.42 13.01 -46.19
CA ALA A 92 0.15 14.28 -46.87
C ALA A 92 1.42 15.14 -47.01
N ARG A 93 2.28 15.15 -45.98
CA ARG A 93 3.58 15.86 -46.02
C ARG A 93 4.55 15.21 -47.00
N LEU A 94 4.62 13.89 -47.06
CA LEU A 94 5.46 13.18 -48.02
C LEU A 94 5.02 13.43 -49.46
N MET A 95 3.71 13.39 -49.74
CA MET A 95 3.15 13.69 -51.06
C MET A 95 3.47 15.13 -51.50
N LEU A 96 3.35 16.11 -50.61
CA LEU A 96 3.71 17.50 -50.91
C LEU A 96 5.20 17.64 -51.25
N PHE A 97 6.08 16.90 -50.58
CA PHE A 97 7.51 16.92 -50.85
C PHE A 97 7.88 16.25 -52.18
N ILE A 98 7.14 15.23 -52.61
CA ILE A 98 7.37 14.54 -53.90
C ILE A 98 6.86 15.38 -55.08
N LEU A 99 5.82 16.20 -54.87
CA LEU A 99 5.19 17.02 -55.92
C LEU A 99 5.76 18.46 -56.02
N ALA A 100 6.61 18.88 -55.10
CA ALA A 100 7.28 20.19 -55.09
C ALA A 100 8.68 20.12 -55.71
#